data_AF-A0A944XWE8-F1
#
_entry.id   AF-A0A944XWE8-F1
#
_cell.length_a   1.000
_cell.length_b   1.000
_cell.length_c   1.000
_cell.angle_alpha   90.00
_cell.angle_beta   90.00
_cell.angle_gamma   90.00
#
_symmetry.space_group_name_H-M   'P 1'
#
loop_
_entity.id
_entity.type
_entity.pdbx_description
1 polymer ?
#
loop_
_entity_poly.entity_id
_entity_poly.type
_entity_poly.pdbx_seq_one_letter_code
_entity_poly.pdbx_strand_id
1 'polypeptide(L)'
;MTNPKIAPKVAVVVPWDRSGESYRYMEDAGCDVAIADAAWASGFHATRGSYVELCNGVDAIIGARLEGIPISGDLLAEFPDLRIYCRYNIGYDDIDLAAATELGVIVTNSPVESNWGAVAENTFAFMLGLLKNLRARDTHVKEGGWREDEPGATYLGRRHDGYGGITVGIIGLGRVGSRLSDLLQPWRVRILAYDPYVEDSKFIHHNAERADLETLLKESDVVTLHCDLNDETRRIIGEAEFGKMQSSAIFINAARGGLVDQDALFHALDGGSIAAAAIDVYETEPPPKQSPLLGLGDKIMLAPHSAGRTTSGGGRATMGGAENISMQTEILLTALRGEVPKCVVNPDALPAWRKRFEGKNLL
;
A
#
# COMPACT_ATOMS: atom_id res chain seq x y z
N MET A 1 18.19 -47.33 -1.54
CA MET A 1 18.18 -46.40 -2.68
C MET A 1 17.40 -45.18 -2.24
N THR A 2 18.08 -44.15 -1.78
CA THR A 2 17.45 -42.85 -1.47
C THR A 2 17.01 -42.25 -2.79
N ASN A 3 15.71 -41.98 -2.95
CA ASN A 3 15.22 -41.17 -4.07
C ASN A 3 16.10 -39.90 -4.16
N PRO A 4 16.53 -39.47 -5.37
CA PRO A 4 17.23 -38.20 -5.50
C PRO A 4 16.34 -37.12 -4.88
N LYS A 5 16.91 -36.34 -3.94
CA LYS A 5 16.21 -35.22 -3.32
C LYS A 5 15.90 -34.23 -4.45
N ILE A 6 14.65 -34.17 -4.89
CA ILE A 6 14.21 -33.23 -5.91
C ILE A 6 14.35 -31.84 -5.29
N ALA A 7 15.10 -30.96 -5.94
CA ALA A 7 15.29 -29.58 -5.48
C ALA A 7 13.93 -28.87 -5.38
N PRO A 8 13.65 -28.12 -4.29
CA PRO A 8 12.42 -27.35 -4.20
C PRO A 8 12.34 -26.32 -5.33
N LYS A 9 11.19 -26.25 -5.99
CA LYS A 9 10.96 -25.34 -7.11
C LYS A 9 10.41 -24.01 -6.64
N VAL A 10 11.03 -22.92 -7.05
CA VAL A 10 10.65 -21.54 -6.70
C VAL A 10 10.36 -20.75 -7.96
N ALA A 11 9.17 -20.16 -8.06
CA ALA A 11 8.83 -19.23 -9.13
C ALA A 11 8.94 -17.78 -8.69
N VAL A 12 9.68 -16.97 -9.45
CA VAL A 12 9.78 -15.51 -9.30
C VAL A 12 8.89 -14.84 -10.35
N VAL A 13 7.67 -14.45 -9.96
CA VAL A 13 6.62 -14.01 -10.92
C VAL A 13 6.77 -12.56 -11.38
N VAL A 14 7.24 -11.66 -10.52
CA VAL A 14 7.48 -10.24 -10.87
C VAL A 14 8.89 -9.89 -10.38
N PRO A 15 9.92 -10.12 -11.21
CA PRO A 15 11.31 -10.00 -10.76
C PRO A 15 11.68 -8.53 -10.52
N TRP A 16 11.76 -8.14 -9.25
CA TRP A 16 12.19 -6.81 -8.82
C TRP A 16 13.68 -6.72 -8.50
N ASP A 17 14.31 -7.83 -8.11
CA ASP A 17 15.75 -7.87 -7.88
C ASP A 17 16.50 -7.87 -9.22
N ARG A 18 17.10 -6.72 -9.54
CA ARG A 18 17.94 -6.56 -10.73
C ARG A 18 19.39 -6.99 -10.52
N SER A 19 19.84 -7.13 -9.28
CA SER A 19 21.18 -7.61 -8.95
C SER A 19 21.30 -9.13 -9.13
N GLY A 20 20.16 -9.81 -9.01
CA GLY A 20 20.05 -11.27 -9.00
C GLY A 20 20.65 -11.92 -7.76
N GLU A 21 21.00 -11.14 -6.73
CA GLU A 21 21.57 -11.66 -5.48
C GLU A 21 20.59 -12.56 -4.74
N SER A 22 19.31 -12.17 -4.68
CA SER A 22 18.28 -12.99 -4.04
C SER A 22 18.03 -14.31 -4.77
N TYR A 23 18.09 -14.30 -6.11
CA TYR A 23 17.89 -15.50 -6.92
C TYR A 23 19.06 -16.47 -6.71
N ARG A 24 20.30 -15.97 -6.80
CA ARG A 24 21.50 -16.77 -6.48
C ARG A 24 21.47 -17.31 -5.06
N TYR A 25 20.99 -16.52 -4.10
CA TYR A 25 20.89 -16.97 -2.72
C TYR A 25 19.92 -18.14 -2.54
N MET A 26 18.79 -18.14 -3.27
CA MET A 26 17.88 -19.29 -3.30
C MET A 26 18.51 -20.52 -4.00
N GLU A 27 19.23 -20.32 -5.11
CA GLU A 27 19.96 -21.38 -5.82
C GLU A 27 21.05 -22.00 -4.93
N ASP A 28 21.86 -21.18 -4.24
CA ASP A 28 22.90 -21.61 -3.30
C ASP A 28 22.32 -22.37 -2.10
N ALA A 29 21.08 -22.06 -1.72
CA ALA A 29 20.33 -22.80 -0.70
C ALA A 29 19.76 -24.14 -1.22
N GLY A 30 19.90 -24.44 -2.52
CA GLY A 30 19.49 -25.69 -3.14
C GLY A 30 18.16 -25.66 -3.89
N CYS A 31 17.60 -24.47 -4.19
CA CYS A 31 16.35 -24.34 -4.93
C CYS A 31 16.56 -24.39 -6.46
N ASP A 32 15.58 -24.93 -7.17
CA ASP A 32 15.41 -24.76 -8.62
C ASP A 32 14.57 -23.49 -8.87
N VAL A 33 15.21 -22.41 -9.34
CA VAL A 33 14.59 -21.08 -9.43
C VAL A 33 14.17 -20.77 -10.87
N ALA A 34 12.86 -20.65 -11.11
CA ALA A 34 12.29 -20.21 -12.38
C ALA A 34 11.91 -18.72 -12.30
N ILE A 35 12.43 -17.89 -13.19
CA ILE A 35 12.21 -16.44 -13.17
C ILE A 35 11.35 -16.03 -14.36
N ALA A 36 10.29 -15.27 -14.10
CA ALA A 36 9.42 -14.71 -15.13
C ALA A 36 10.15 -13.75 -16.07
N ASP A 37 9.54 -13.46 -17.22
CA ASP A 37 10.01 -12.43 -18.14
C ASP A 37 10.13 -11.06 -17.44
N ALA A 38 11.23 -10.35 -17.68
CA ALA A 38 11.48 -9.04 -17.10
C ALA A 38 10.39 -8.00 -17.43
N ALA A 39 9.65 -8.17 -18.53
CA ALA A 39 8.51 -7.34 -18.89
C ALA A 39 7.40 -7.36 -17.82
N TRP A 40 7.26 -8.46 -17.06
CA TRP A 40 6.28 -8.57 -15.98
C TRP A 40 6.58 -7.59 -14.84
N ALA A 41 7.82 -7.12 -14.71
CA ALA A 41 8.19 -6.08 -13.74
C ALA A 41 7.48 -4.74 -14.00
N SER A 42 6.95 -4.53 -15.22
CA SER A 42 6.11 -3.37 -15.52
C SER A 42 4.66 -3.55 -15.02
N GLY A 43 4.27 -4.73 -14.57
CA GLY A 43 2.90 -5.09 -14.20
C GLY A 43 2.01 -5.44 -15.40
N PHE A 44 2.47 -5.19 -16.63
CA PHE A 44 1.74 -5.45 -17.86
C PHE A 44 2.40 -6.62 -18.61
N HIS A 45 1.67 -7.27 -19.52
CA HIS A 45 2.13 -8.35 -20.43
C HIS A 45 2.07 -9.80 -19.94
N ALA A 46 1.81 -10.07 -18.65
CA ALA A 46 1.54 -11.43 -18.22
C ALA A 46 0.14 -11.87 -18.64
N THR A 47 -0.03 -13.18 -18.86
CA THR A 47 -1.34 -13.82 -18.99
C THR A 47 -1.49 -14.87 -17.91
N ARG A 48 -2.75 -15.26 -17.60
CA ARG A 48 -2.98 -16.39 -16.69
C ARG A 48 -2.26 -17.65 -17.17
N GLY A 49 -2.27 -17.93 -18.47
CA GLY A 49 -1.60 -19.11 -19.04
C GLY A 49 -0.10 -19.11 -18.78
N SER A 50 0.59 -17.99 -19.05
CA SER A 50 2.03 -17.88 -18.79
C SER A 50 2.36 -17.93 -17.29
N TYR A 51 1.46 -17.47 -16.43
CA TYR A 51 1.61 -17.58 -14.97
C TYR A 51 1.55 -19.04 -14.50
N VAL A 52 0.55 -19.79 -14.98
CA VAL A 52 0.41 -21.22 -14.66
C VAL A 52 1.59 -22.03 -15.18
N GLU A 53 2.08 -21.73 -16.39
CA GLU A 53 3.25 -22.41 -16.96
C GLU A 53 4.50 -22.22 -16.09
N LEU A 54 4.79 -20.98 -15.66
CA LEU A 54 5.93 -20.67 -14.80
C LEU A 54 5.82 -21.34 -13.42
N CYS A 55 4.61 -21.35 -12.85
CA CYS A 55 4.38 -21.82 -11.49
C CYS A 55 4.02 -23.32 -11.42
N ASN A 56 4.14 -24.06 -12.53
CA ASN A 56 3.76 -25.46 -12.54
C ASN A 56 4.66 -26.33 -11.64
N GLY A 57 4.05 -26.98 -10.65
CA GLY A 57 4.74 -27.88 -9.71
C GLY A 57 5.71 -27.18 -8.77
N VAL A 58 5.47 -25.90 -8.45
CA VAL A 58 6.33 -25.12 -7.52
C VAL A 58 5.99 -25.38 -6.06
N ASP A 59 7.01 -25.34 -5.22
CA ASP A 59 6.88 -25.37 -3.75
C ASP A 59 6.68 -23.97 -3.16
N ALA A 60 7.17 -22.93 -3.85
CA ALA A 60 7.05 -21.54 -3.42
C ALA A 60 6.92 -20.57 -4.60
N ILE A 61 6.16 -19.50 -4.39
CA ILE A 61 6.07 -18.36 -5.29
C ILE A 61 6.54 -17.11 -4.56
N ILE A 62 7.31 -16.26 -5.23
CA ILE A 62 7.78 -14.98 -4.69
C ILE A 62 7.69 -13.86 -5.74
N GLY A 63 7.20 -12.69 -5.36
CA GLY A 63 7.10 -11.58 -6.30
C GLY A 63 6.33 -10.36 -5.78
N ALA A 64 6.16 -9.38 -6.66
CA ALA A 64 5.29 -8.23 -6.46
C ALA A 64 3.89 -8.46 -7.06
N ARG A 65 3.01 -7.46 -6.90
CA ARG A 65 1.71 -7.40 -7.58
C ARG A 65 1.88 -7.54 -9.09
N LEU A 66 1.01 -8.33 -9.71
CA LEU A 66 0.88 -8.42 -11.16
C LEU A 66 -0.45 -7.79 -11.58
N GLU A 67 -0.41 -6.68 -12.30
CA GLU A 67 -1.64 -5.98 -12.67
C GLU A 67 -2.47 -6.79 -13.66
N GLY A 68 -3.78 -6.85 -13.42
CA GLY A 68 -4.73 -7.56 -14.27
C GLY A 68 -4.82 -9.08 -14.06
N ILE A 69 -4.01 -9.67 -13.17
CA ILE A 69 -4.10 -11.09 -12.81
C ILE A 69 -4.30 -11.22 -11.30
N PRO A 70 -5.55 -11.27 -10.81
CA PRO A 70 -5.81 -11.55 -9.40
C PRO A 70 -5.35 -12.97 -9.04
N ILE A 71 -4.82 -13.14 -7.84
CA ILE A 71 -4.43 -14.45 -7.30
C ILE A 71 -5.67 -15.07 -6.66
N SER A 72 -6.56 -15.55 -7.52
CA SER A 72 -7.84 -16.14 -7.15
C SER A 72 -7.70 -17.58 -6.63
N GLY A 73 -8.70 -18.07 -5.91
CA GLY A 73 -8.69 -19.44 -5.38
C GLY A 73 -8.53 -20.53 -6.44
N ASP A 74 -9.15 -20.35 -7.61
CA ASP A 74 -9.00 -21.27 -8.75
C ASP A 74 -7.61 -21.22 -9.37
N LEU A 75 -6.88 -20.09 -9.29
CA LEU A 75 -5.47 -20.02 -9.71
C LEU A 75 -4.58 -20.73 -8.69
N LEU A 76 -4.79 -20.49 -7.40
CA LEU A 76 -4.03 -21.15 -6.33
C LEU A 76 -4.21 -22.67 -6.35
N ALA A 77 -5.40 -23.15 -6.71
CA ALA A 77 -5.72 -24.58 -6.81
C ALA A 77 -4.91 -25.31 -7.90
N GLU A 78 -4.36 -24.60 -8.89
CA GLU A 78 -3.46 -25.17 -9.91
C GLU A 78 -2.10 -25.61 -9.32
N PHE A 79 -1.77 -25.17 -8.10
CA PHE A 79 -0.47 -25.39 -7.47
C PHE A 79 -0.61 -26.22 -6.17
N PRO A 80 -0.91 -27.53 -6.27
CA PRO A 80 -1.23 -28.36 -5.10
C PRO A 80 -0.04 -28.62 -4.17
N ASP A 81 1.19 -28.34 -4.59
CA ASP A 81 2.41 -28.47 -3.77
C ASP A 81 2.86 -27.15 -3.15
N LEU A 82 2.19 -26.03 -3.48
CA LEU A 82 2.55 -24.70 -3.01
C LEU A 82 2.47 -24.64 -1.49
N ARG A 83 3.59 -24.24 -0.88
CA ARG A 83 3.72 -24.03 0.56
C ARG A 83 3.48 -22.58 0.94
N ILE A 84 4.01 -21.65 0.14
CA ILE A 84 4.06 -20.23 0.47
C ILE A 84 3.95 -19.34 -0.77
N TYR A 85 3.20 -18.25 -0.64
CA TYR A 85 3.19 -17.13 -1.57
C TYR A 85 3.80 -15.89 -0.89
N CYS A 86 5.00 -15.50 -1.29
CA CYS A 86 5.74 -14.36 -0.73
C CYS A 86 5.52 -13.09 -1.55
N ARG A 87 5.09 -12.00 -0.89
CA ARG A 87 4.87 -10.70 -1.51
C ARG A 87 5.94 -9.68 -1.15
N TYR A 88 6.59 -9.09 -2.15
CA TYR A 88 7.50 -7.94 -1.97
C TYR A 88 6.77 -6.66 -1.52
N ASN A 89 5.46 -6.56 -1.75
CA ASN A 89 4.64 -5.41 -1.34
C ASN A 89 4.06 -5.59 0.08
N ILE A 90 3.54 -4.49 0.64
CA ILE A 90 2.80 -4.51 1.90
C ILE A 90 1.37 -5.05 1.71
N GLY A 91 0.62 -4.51 0.75
CA GLY A 91 -0.77 -4.94 0.57
C GLY A 91 -0.90 -6.18 -0.31
N TYR A 92 -2.00 -6.88 -0.09
CA TYR A 92 -2.30 -8.24 -0.56
C TYR A 92 -3.78 -8.36 -0.98
N ASP A 93 -4.43 -7.23 -1.31
CA ASP A 93 -5.85 -7.10 -1.64
C ASP A 93 -6.30 -7.86 -2.90
N ASP A 94 -5.37 -8.23 -3.76
CA ASP A 94 -5.56 -9.03 -4.99
C ASP A 94 -5.38 -10.54 -4.77
N ILE A 95 -5.14 -10.99 -3.53
CA ILE A 95 -4.98 -12.40 -3.19
C ILE A 95 -6.21 -12.89 -2.43
N ASP A 96 -6.79 -14.00 -2.88
CA ASP A 96 -7.86 -14.70 -2.18
C ASP A 96 -7.30 -15.44 -0.95
N LEU A 97 -7.22 -14.74 0.19
CA LEU A 97 -6.69 -15.28 1.44
C LEU A 97 -7.55 -16.40 2.01
N ALA A 98 -8.86 -16.39 1.75
CA ALA A 98 -9.77 -17.43 2.20
C ALA A 98 -9.45 -18.74 1.47
N ALA A 99 -9.36 -18.70 0.14
CA ALA A 99 -8.98 -19.87 -0.65
C ALA A 99 -7.55 -20.34 -0.33
N ALA A 100 -6.58 -19.41 -0.19
CA ALA A 100 -5.22 -19.77 0.23
C ALA A 100 -5.23 -20.52 1.58
N THR A 101 -6.06 -20.08 2.52
CA THR A 101 -6.24 -20.70 3.83
C THR A 101 -6.83 -22.11 3.73
N GLU A 102 -7.89 -22.28 2.95
CA GLU A 102 -8.51 -23.60 2.71
C GLU A 102 -7.55 -24.59 2.05
N LEU A 103 -6.73 -24.10 1.12
CA LEU A 103 -5.69 -24.89 0.46
C LEU A 103 -4.50 -25.18 1.39
N GLY A 104 -4.39 -24.53 2.55
CA GLY A 104 -3.25 -24.65 3.45
C GLY A 104 -1.96 -24.02 2.89
N VAL A 105 -2.12 -22.96 2.10
CA VAL A 105 -1.04 -22.11 1.58
C VAL A 105 -0.93 -20.88 2.47
N ILE A 106 0.26 -20.61 3.02
CA ILE A 106 0.49 -19.35 3.74
C ILE A 106 0.88 -18.24 2.76
N VAL A 107 0.39 -17.04 3.01
CA VAL A 107 0.70 -15.83 2.26
C VAL A 107 1.47 -14.89 3.19
N THR A 108 2.54 -14.28 2.69
CA THR A 108 3.36 -13.33 3.46
C THR A 108 3.51 -12.01 2.74
N ASN A 109 3.62 -10.92 3.50
CA ASN A 109 3.88 -9.59 2.99
C ASN A 109 5.17 -8.99 3.56
N SER A 110 5.56 -7.81 3.06
CA SER A 110 6.81 -7.13 3.42
C SER A 110 6.57 -5.80 4.14
N PRO A 111 6.26 -5.80 5.45
CA PRO A 111 5.98 -4.59 6.23
C PRO A 111 7.26 -3.81 6.61
N VAL A 112 8.08 -3.47 5.63
CA VAL A 112 9.37 -2.76 5.80
C VAL A 112 9.18 -1.25 6.01
N GLU A 113 9.97 -0.68 6.92
CA GLU A 113 9.89 0.76 7.28
C GLU A 113 10.20 1.68 6.11
N SER A 114 11.15 1.28 5.27
CA SER A 114 11.50 1.98 4.04
C SER A 114 10.30 2.20 3.10
N ASN A 115 9.24 1.40 3.21
CA ASN A 115 8.00 1.58 2.47
C ASN A 115 6.93 2.34 3.29
N TRP A 116 6.47 1.79 4.42
CA TRP A 116 5.36 2.43 5.14
C TRP A 116 5.73 3.80 5.73
N GLY A 117 7.01 4.02 6.05
CA GLY A 117 7.54 5.31 6.48
C GLY A 117 7.53 6.32 5.33
N ALA A 118 7.96 5.90 4.14
CA ALA A 118 7.94 6.72 2.93
C ALA A 118 6.52 7.13 2.53
N VAL A 119 5.54 6.22 2.63
CA VAL A 119 4.12 6.54 2.36
C VAL A 119 3.61 7.60 3.33
N ALA A 120 3.97 7.53 4.62
CA ALA A 120 3.62 8.55 5.59
C ALA A 120 4.26 9.91 5.27
N GLU A 121 5.55 9.93 4.88
CA GLU A 121 6.25 11.13 4.43
C GLU A 121 5.61 11.75 3.19
N ASN A 122 5.26 10.94 2.19
CA ASN A 122 4.60 11.41 0.97
C ASN A 122 3.18 11.93 1.25
N THR A 123 2.44 11.28 2.14
CA THR A 123 1.12 11.77 2.58
C THR A 123 1.25 13.13 3.25
N PHE A 124 2.25 13.30 4.11
CA PHE A 124 2.55 14.59 4.72
C PHE A 124 2.98 15.64 3.69
N ALA A 125 3.75 15.25 2.68
CA ALA A 125 4.15 16.12 1.57
C ALA A 125 2.95 16.57 0.72
N PHE A 126 2.01 15.68 0.41
CA PHE A 126 0.75 16.04 -0.25
C PHE A 126 -0.06 17.04 0.59
N MET A 127 -0.18 16.78 1.88
CA MET A 127 -0.89 17.67 2.80
C MET A 127 -0.28 19.07 2.80
N LEU A 128 1.04 19.18 2.93
CA LEU A 128 1.73 20.48 2.87
C LEU A 128 1.64 21.12 1.48
N GLY A 129 1.75 20.34 0.41
CA GLY A 129 1.65 20.81 -0.97
C GLY A 129 0.34 21.55 -1.23
N LEU A 130 -0.76 20.94 -0.79
CA LEU A 130 -2.11 21.50 -0.90
C LEU A 130 -2.32 22.65 0.09
N LEU A 131 -2.04 22.47 1.39
CA LEU A 131 -2.26 23.52 2.39
C LEU A 131 -1.43 24.79 2.16
N LYS A 132 -0.29 24.67 1.47
CA LYS A 132 0.58 25.81 1.14
C LYS A 132 0.43 26.31 -0.29
N ASN A 133 -0.50 25.72 -1.06
CA ASN A 133 -0.75 26.02 -2.47
C ASN A 133 0.54 26.06 -3.31
N LEU A 134 1.45 25.09 -3.09
CA LEU A 134 2.80 25.16 -3.64
C LEU A 134 2.82 25.22 -5.17
N ARG A 135 1.96 24.43 -5.84
CA ARG A 135 1.87 24.43 -7.31
C ARG A 135 1.35 25.77 -7.85
N ALA A 136 0.23 26.25 -7.32
CA ALA A 136 -0.36 27.53 -7.76
C ALA A 136 0.60 28.71 -7.52
N ARG A 137 1.31 28.73 -6.40
CA ARG A 137 2.31 29.78 -6.09
C ARG A 137 3.53 29.72 -7.00
N ASP A 138 3.98 28.52 -7.35
CA ASP A 138 5.07 28.31 -8.32
C ASP A 138 4.65 28.79 -9.73
N THR A 139 3.45 28.43 -10.17
CA THR A 139 2.87 28.91 -11.44
C THR A 139 2.77 30.43 -11.46
N HIS A 140 2.21 31.06 -10.42
CA HIS A 140 2.04 32.51 -10.32
C HIS A 140 3.32 33.29 -10.60
N VAL A 141 4.43 32.89 -9.94
CA VAL A 141 5.72 33.57 -10.11
C VAL A 141 6.29 33.34 -11.52
N LYS A 142 6.13 32.13 -12.07
CA LYS A 142 6.59 31.80 -13.44
C LYS A 142 5.85 32.57 -14.52
N GLU A 143 4.60 32.94 -14.26
CA GLU A 143 3.76 33.75 -15.16
C GLU A 143 4.01 35.27 -15.00
N GLY A 144 4.99 35.66 -14.17
CA GLY A 144 5.35 37.05 -13.94
C GLY A 144 4.53 37.74 -12.85
N GLY A 145 3.68 36.99 -12.15
CA GLY A 145 2.98 37.42 -10.96
C GLY A 145 3.94 37.71 -9.80
N TRP A 146 3.50 38.57 -8.88
CA TRP A 146 4.26 38.89 -7.67
C TRP A 146 3.31 39.06 -6.47
N ARG A 147 3.81 39.57 -5.34
CA ARG A 147 3.10 39.75 -4.05
C ARG A 147 1.62 40.14 -4.21
N GLU A 148 0.77 39.13 -4.11
CA GLU A 148 -0.68 39.21 -4.11
C GLU A 148 -1.21 38.48 -2.86
N ASP A 149 -2.45 38.78 -2.48
CA ASP A 149 -3.09 38.13 -1.32
C ASP A 149 -3.37 36.64 -1.58
N GLU A 150 -3.60 36.29 -2.85
CA GLU A 150 -3.77 34.90 -3.30
C GLU A 150 -2.66 34.52 -4.31
N PRO A 151 -2.32 33.22 -4.44
CA PRO A 151 -2.82 32.09 -3.66
C PRO A 151 -2.23 32.04 -2.24
N GLY A 152 -3.13 32.02 -1.25
CA GLY A 152 -2.82 32.02 0.18
C GLY A 152 -2.25 30.70 0.69
N ALA A 153 -2.04 30.60 2.01
CA ALA A 153 -1.56 29.37 2.65
C ALA A 153 -2.18 29.18 4.04
N THR A 154 -2.52 27.95 4.36
CA THR A 154 -3.11 27.60 5.66
C THR A 154 -2.02 27.43 6.71
N TYR A 155 -2.19 28.05 7.88
CA TYR A 155 -1.34 27.77 9.05
C TYR A 155 -1.86 26.50 9.75
N LEU A 156 -0.97 25.58 10.12
CA LEU A 156 -1.40 24.26 10.59
C LEU A 156 -1.70 24.23 12.09
N GLY A 157 -0.77 24.72 12.91
CA GLY A 157 -0.78 24.45 14.34
C GLY A 157 -1.56 25.43 15.20
N ARG A 158 -1.71 25.06 16.47
CA ARG A 158 -2.14 25.99 17.53
C ARG A 158 -1.15 27.14 17.72
N ARG A 159 -1.66 28.35 17.88
CA ARG A 159 -0.87 29.58 18.09
C ARG A 159 -1.18 30.24 19.44
N HIS A 160 -0.31 31.16 19.85
CA HIS A 160 -0.43 31.89 21.12
C HIS A 160 -1.55 32.94 21.13
N ASP A 161 -2.01 33.37 19.94
CA ASP A 161 -3.10 34.32 19.75
C ASP A 161 -4.49 33.67 19.78
N GLY A 162 -4.57 32.38 20.11
CA GLY A 162 -5.83 31.64 20.24
C GLY A 162 -6.27 30.90 18.98
N TYR A 163 -5.52 30.96 17.87
CA TYR A 163 -5.83 30.12 16.70
C TYR A 163 -5.67 28.63 17.05
N GLY A 164 -6.75 27.87 16.80
CA GLY A 164 -6.87 26.45 17.18
C GLY A 164 -6.07 25.47 16.34
N GLY A 165 -5.51 25.91 15.21
CA GLY A 165 -4.93 25.01 14.21
C GLY A 165 -5.98 24.24 13.41
N ILE A 166 -5.50 23.41 12.50
CA ILE A 166 -6.31 22.48 11.72
C ILE A 166 -6.48 21.15 12.46
N THR A 167 -7.52 20.41 12.06
CA THR A 167 -7.78 19.03 12.46
C THR A 167 -7.44 18.09 11.31
N VAL A 168 -6.61 17.09 11.59
CA VAL A 168 -6.24 16.01 10.66
C VAL A 168 -6.95 14.72 11.07
N GLY A 169 -7.81 14.21 10.20
CA GLY A 169 -8.52 12.94 10.35
C GLY A 169 -7.79 11.80 9.64
N ILE A 170 -7.38 10.78 10.40
CA ILE A 170 -6.69 9.59 9.91
C ILE A 170 -7.62 8.38 9.95
N ILE A 171 -7.95 7.80 8.79
CA ILE A 171 -8.73 6.57 8.69
C ILE A 171 -7.77 5.40 8.51
N GLY A 172 -7.62 4.60 9.57
CA GLY A 172 -6.61 3.54 9.69
C GLY A 172 -5.39 4.00 10.49
N LEU A 173 -5.28 3.54 11.73
CA LEU A 173 -4.15 3.83 12.64
C LEU A 173 -3.17 2.65 12.64
N GLY A 174 -2.92 2.08 11.46
CA GLY A 174 -1.89 1.07 11.19
C GLY A 174 -0.47 1.67 11.22
N ARG A 175 0.50 1.01 10.57
CA ARG A 175 1.91 1.51 10.53
C ARG A 175 2.02 2.90 9.92
N VAL A 176 1.38 3.12 8.76
CA VAL A 176 1.41 4.41 8.04
C VAL A 176 0.70 5.50 8.83
N GLY A 177 -0.55 5.27 9.25
CA GLY A 177 -1.32 6.26 10.01
C GLY A 177 -0.67 6.63 11.36
N SER A 178 -0.11 5.66 12.06
CA SER A 178 0.64 5.91 13.30
C SER A 178 1.87 6.78 13.05
N ARG A 179 2.67 6.43 12.02
CA ARG A 179 3.84 7.21 11.64
C ARG A 179 3.48 8.63 11.21
N LEU A 180 2.40 8.80 10.46
CA LEU A 180 1.90 10.12 10.09
C LEU A 180 1.50 10.93 11.33
N SER A 181 0.81 10.30 12.29
CA SER A 181 0.46 10.95 13.56
C SER A 181 1.71 11.47 14.29
N ASP A 182 2.77 10.65 14.36
CA ASP A 182 4.03 11.03 14.98
C ASP A 182 4.71 12.22 14.26
N LEU A 183 4.71 12.20 12.91
CA LEU A 183 5.26 13.29 12.09
C LEU A 183 4.50 14.62 12.28
N LEU A 184 3.21 14.56 12.61
CA LEU A 184 2.36 15.72 12.81
C LEU A 184 2.48 16.34 14.21
N GLN A 185 2.99 15.61 15.21
CA GLN A 185 3.06 16.10 16.60
C GLN A 185 3.75 17.46 16.75
N PRO A 186 4.95 17.70 16.15
CA PRO A 186 5.64 18.98 16.30
C PRO A 186 4.87 20.18 15.71
N TRP A 187 3.90 19.91 14.82
CA TRP A 187 3.06 20.93 14.19
C TRP A 187 1.91 21.37 15.06
N ARG A 188 1.65 20.70 16.20
CA ARG A 188 0.61 21.08 17.18
C ARG A 188 -0.80 21.17 16.58
N VAL A 189 -1.08 20.36 15.56
CA VAL A 189 -2.42 20.14 15.00
C VAL A 189 -3.26 19.28 15.94
N ARG A 190 -4.58 19.26 15.75
CA ARG A 190 -5.45 18.25 16.36
C ARG A 190 -5.48 17.02 15.44
N ILE A 191 -5.45 15.82 16.02
CA ILE A 191 -5.47 14.57 15.24
C ILE A 191 -6.68 13.75 15.71
N LEU A 192 -7.59 13.47 14.78
CA LEU A 192 -8.65 12.49 14.95
C LEU A 192 -8.25 11.21 14.24
N ALA A 193 -8.55 10.05 14.80
CA ALA A 193 -8.32 8.77 14.15
C ALA A 193 -9.53 7.84 14.27
N TYR A 194 -9.80 7.13 13.18
CA TYR A 194 -10.79 6.06 13.12
C TYR A 194 -10.10 4.75 12.74
N ASP A 195 -10.12 3.79 13.66
CA ASP A 195 -9.66 2.42 13.42
C ASP A 195 -10.42 1.47 14.38
N PRO A 196 -11.31 0.61 13.87
CA PRO A 196 -12.12 -0.28 14.72
C PRO A 196 -11.33 -1.49 15.23
N TYR A 197 -10.11 -1.74 14.73
CA TYR A 197 -9.35 -2.96 14.98
C TYR A 197 -8.14 -2.78 15.91
N VAL A 198 -7.77 -1.54 16.23
CA VAL A 198 -6.67 -1.26 17.16
C VAL A 198 -7.17 -0.88 18.55
N GLU A 199 -6.42 -1.29 19.55
CA GLU A 199 -6.68 -0.98 20.97
C GLU A 199 -6.51 0.51 21.28
N ASP A 200 -7.25 1.00 22.29
CA ASP A 200 -7.21 2.41 22.74
C ASP A 200 -5.81 2.87 23.15
N SER A 201 -4.97 1.95 23.64
CA SER A 201 -3.58 2.22 23.98
C SER A 201 -2.78 2.77 22.80
N LYS A 202 -3.14 2.38 21.56
CA LYS A 202 -2.47 2.86 20.34
C LYS A 202 -2.82 4.31 20.01
N PHE A 203 -4.08 4.69 20.18
CA PHE A 203 -4.54 6.08 20.03
C PHE A 203 -3.81 7.00 21.02
N ILE A 204 -3.73 6.58 22.28
CA ILE A 204 -3.01 7.30 23.34
C ILE A 204 -1.52 7.42 22.99
N HIS A 205 -0.88 6.32 22.58
CA HIS A 205 0.55 6.29 22.28
C HIS A 205 0.93 7.27 21.16
N HIS A 206 0.12 7.35 20.11
CA HIS A 206 0.35 8.24 18.97
C HIS A 206 -0.32 9.62 19.11
N ASN A 207 -0.84 9.95 20.29
CA ASN A 207 -1.54 11.21 20.60
C ASN A 207 -2.60 11.57 19.53
N ALA A 208 -3.43 10.58 19.20
CA ALA A 208 -4.56 10.71 18.29
C ALA A 208 -5.87 10.50 19.08
N GLU A 209 -6.85 11.37 18.89
CA GLU A 209 -8.17 11.25 19.51
C GLU A 209 -9.00 10.21 18.73
N ARG A 210 -9.48 9.17 19.41
CA ARG A 210 -10.41 8.21 18.79
C ARG A 210 -11.73 8.92 18.44
N ALA A 211 -12.19 8.75 17.21
CA ALA A 211 -13.48 9.22 16.73
C ALA A 211 -14.18 8.14 15.91
N ASP A 212 -15.51 8.21 15.80
CA ASP A 212 -16.22 7.49 14.75
C ASP A 212 -16.01 8.16 13.39
N LEU A 213 -16.33 7.44 12.31
CA LEU A 213 -16.11 7.92 10.95
C LEU A 213 -16.86 9.23 10.66
N GLU A 214 -18.10 9.37 11.14
CA GLU A 214 -18.93 10.55 10.87
C GLU A 214 -18.36 11.80 11.55
N THR A 215 -17.96 11.68 12.81
CA THR A 215 -17.32 12.75 13.58
C THR A 215 -16.00 13.16 12.93
N LEU A 216 -15.18 12.17 12.54
CA LEU A 216 -13.92 12.42 11.84
C LEU A 216 -14.14 13.22 10.55
N LEU A 217 -15.10 12.83 9.71
CA LEU A 217 -15.36 13.51 8.44
C LEU A 217 -15.85 14.95 8.63
N LYS A 218 -16.72 15.19 9.62
CA LYS A 218 -17.28 16.53 9.89
C LYS A 218 -16.26 17.50 10.48
N GLU A 219 -15.38 17.01 11.36
CA GLU A 219 -14.47 17.86 12.14
C GLU A 219 -13.11 18.07 11.48
N SER A 220 -12.75 17.29 10.47
CA SER A 220 -11.41 17.33 9.86
C SER A 220 -11.30 18.33 8.71
N ASP A 221 -10.25 19.16 8.75
CA ASP A 221 -9.79 19.98 7.62
C ASP A 221 -9.01 19.15 6.59
N VAL A 222 -8.39 18.05 7.03
CA VAL A 222 -7.69 17.09 6.18
C VAL A 222 -8.14 15.69 6.54
N VAL A 223 -8.61 14.90 5.57
CA VAL A 223 -8.94 13.48 5.76
C VAL A 223 -7.97 12.63 4.95
N THR A 224 -7.37 11.61 5.56
CA THR A 224 -6.44 10.70 4.87
C THR A 224 -6.70 9.23 5.14
N LEU A 225 -6.55 8.40 4.10
CA LEU A 225 -6.77 6.96 4.15
C LEU A 225 -5.48 6.15 4.27
N HIS A 226 -5.43 5.28 5.27
CA HIS A 226 -4.34 4.36 5.59
C HIS A 226 -4.83 2.97 6.05
N CYS A 227 -6.06 2.58 5.67
CA CYS A 227 -6.63 1.26 5.91
C CYS A 227 -6.40 0.31 4.72
N ASP A 228 -6.48 -0.99 4.98
CA ASP A 228 -6.45 -2.02 3.95
C ASP A 228 -7.75 -2.00 3.12
N LEU A 229 -7.67 -2.39 1.84
CA LEU A 229 -8.84 -2.61 0.99
C LEU A 229 -9.39 -4.03 1.20
N ASN A 230 -10.62 -4.12 1.68
CA ASN A 230 -11.38 -5.36 1.84
C ASN A 230 -12.88 -5.08 1.64
N ASP A 231 -13.75 -6.04 1.94
CA ASP A 231 -15.20 -5.90 1.73
C ASP A 231 -15.84 -4.82 2.62
N GLU A 232 -15.30 -4.54 3.80
CA GLU A 232 -15.80 -3.52 4.72
C GLU A 232 -15.34 -2.10 4.35
N THR A 233 -14.14 -1.98 3.77
CA THR A 233 -13.52 -0.69 3.45
C THR A 233 -13.64 -0.29 1.98
N ARG A 234 -14.15 -1.19 1.13
CA ARG A 234 -14.42 -0.90 -0.28
C ARG A 234 -15.39 0.27 -0.39
N ARG A 235 -14.94 1.33 -1.07
CA ARG A 235 -15.69 2.59 -1.22
C ARG A 235 -16.20 3.15 0.12
N ILE A 236 -15.39 3.00 1.17
CA ILE A 236 -15.69 3.59 2.49
C ILE A 236 -15.87 5.11 2.42
N ILE A 237 -15.29 5.78 1.40
CA ILE A 237 -15.55 7.18 1.07
C ILE A 237 -16.29 7.25 -0.28
N GLY A 238 -17.57 7.59 -0.23
CA GLY A 238 -18.40 7.89 -1.41
C GLY A 238 -19.05 9.27 -1.35
N GLU A 239 -20.10 9.47 -2.15
CA GLU A 239 -20.83 10.75 -2.23
C GLU A 239 -21.37 11.22 -0.87
N ALA A 240 -21.94 10.30 -0.09
CA ALA A 240 -22.48 10.60 1.24
C ALA A 240 -21.38 11.03 2.22
N GLU A 241 -20.17 10.46 2.11
CA GLU A 241 -19.03 10.78 2.98
C GLU A 241 -18.39 12.12 2.59
N PHE A 242 -18.21 12.38 1.30
CA PHE A 242 -17.79 13.69 0.82
C PHE A 242 -18.77 14.80 1.22
N GLY A 243 -20.08 14.52 1.19
CA GLY A 243 -21.11 15.47 1.65
C GLY A 243 -21.07 15.77 3.16
N LYS A 244 -20.38 14.95 3.97
CA LYS A 244 -20.17 15.20 5.41
C LYS A 244 -18.93 16.06 5.69
N MET A 245 -18.01 16.14 4.73
CA MET A 245 -16.77 16.90 4.87
C MET A 245 -17.04 18.41 4.76
N GLN A 246 -16.11 19.20 5.31
CA GLN A 246 -16.16 20.66 5.13
C GLN A 246 -15.83 21.02 3.68
N SER A 247 -16.45 22.06 3.13
CA SER A 247 -16.16 22.53 1.77
C SER A 247 -14.72 23.00 1.58
N SER A 248 -14.05 23.39 2.67
CA SER A 248 -12.62 23.72 2.72
C SER A 248 -11.70 22.50 2.88
N ALA A 249 -12.25 21.31 3.09
CA ALA A 249 -11.47 20.14 3.45
C ALA A 249 -10.61 19.64 2.28
N ILE A 250 -9.50 19.00 2.64
CA ILE A 250 -8.60 18.31 1.73
C ILE A 250 -8.72 16.81 1.95
N PHE A 251 -8.78 16.04 0.87
CA PHE A 251 -8.82 14.59 0.91
C PHE A 251 -7.53 13.96 0.38
N ILE A 252 -6.93 12.97 1.09
CA ILE A 252 -5.69 12.32 0.67
C ILE A 252 -5.81 10.80 0.68
N ASN A 253 -5.56 10.15 -0.46
CA ASN A 253 -5.51 8.70 -0.57
C ASN A 253 -4.16 8.21 -1.11
N ALA A 254 -3.34 7.65 -0.23
CA ALA A 254 -2.11 6.95 -0.56
C ALA A 254 -2.17 5.46 -0.12
N ALA A 255 -3.38 4.93 0.10
CA ALA A 255 -3.61 3.55 0.51
C ALA A 255 -4.00 2.68 -0.68
N ARG A 256 -5.29 2.69 -1.07
CA ARG A 256 -5.81 1.94 -2.22
C ARG A 256 -6.89 2.71 -2.95
N GLY A 257 -6.90 2.63 -4.28
CA GLY A 257 -7.89 3.34 -5.10
C GLY A 257 -9.32 2.91 -4.80
N GLY A 258 -9.55 1.60 -4.63
CA GLY A 258 -10.88 1.04 -4.34
C GLY A 258 -11.48 1.40 -2.97
N LEU A 259 -10.78 2.16 -2.12
CA LEU A 259 -11.35 2.71 -0.88
C LEU A 259 -12.27 3.91 -1.14
N VAL A 260 -12.16 4.51 -2.33
CA VAL A 260 -12.87 5.75 -2.68
C VAL A 260 -13.64 5.52 -3.96
N ASP A 261 -14.89 5.94 -3.98
CA ASP A 261 -15.62 6.08 -5.25
C ASP A 261 -15.03 7.26 -6.03
N GLN A 262 -14.32 6.98 -7.14
CA GLN A 262 -13.61 8.00 -7.90
C GLN A 262 -14.52 8.94 -8.68
N ASP A 263 -15.72 8.49 -9.05
CA ASP A 263 -16.71 9.36 -9.67
C ASP A 263 -17.27 10.33 -8.61
N ALA A 264 -17.54 9.85 -7.40
CA ALA A 264 -17.91 10.71 -6.28
C ALA A 264 -16.80 11.72 -5.93
N LEU A 265 -15.53 11.30 -5.95
CA LEU A 265 -14.39 12.20 -5.74
C LEU A 265 -14.33 13.30 -6.81
N PHE A 266 -14.53 12.93 -8.08
CA PHE A 266 -14.59 13.90 -9.17
C PHE A 266 -15.70 14.92 -8.94
N HIS A 267 -16.92 14.46 -8.66
CA HIS A 267 -18.06 15.34 -8.42
C HIS A 267 -17.89 16.22 -7.17
N ALA A 268 -17.28 15.69 -6.10
CA ALA A 268 -17.01 16.45 -4.89
C ALA A 268 -16.01 17.60 -5.16
N LEU A 269 -14.99 17.37 -5.98
CA LEU A 269 -14.00 18.40 -6.35
C LEU A 269 -14.55 19.39 -7.38
N ASP A 270 -15.26 18.89 -8.41
CA ASP A 270 -15.83 19.73 -9.46
C ASP A 270 -16.92 20.66 -8.88
N GLY A 271 -17.83 20.08 -8.10
CA GLY A 271 -18.93 20.78 -7.43
C GLY A 271 -18.55 21.55 -6.16
N GLY A 272 -17.31 21.43 -5.68
CA GLY A 272 -16.80 22.18 -4.52
C GLY A 272 -17.34 21.70 -3.16
N SER A 273 -17.74 20.43 -3.05
CA SER A 273 -18.05 19.80 -1.75
C SER A 273 -16.80 19.62 -0.89
N ILE A 274 -15.62 19.53 -1.51
CA ILE A 274 -14.31 19.63 -0.87
C ILE A 274 -13.40 20.53 -1.71
N ALA A 275 -12.36 21.09 -1.10
CA ALA A 275 -11.51 22.09 -1.74
C ALA A 275 -10.47 21.47 -2.67
N ALA A 276 -9.83 20.39 -2.23
CA ALA A 276 -8.78 19.73 -3.00
C ALA A 276 -8.57 18.27 -2.59
N ALA A 277 -7.85 17.52 -3.42
CA ALA A 277 -7.42 16.17 -3.09
C ALA A 277 -5.99 15.86 -3.53
N ALA A 278 -5.39 14.83 -2.94
CA ALA A 278 -4.19 14.19 -3.45
C ALA A 278 -4.36 12.67 -3.46
N ILE A 279 -4.11 12.03 -4.60
CA ILE A 279 -4.17 10.58 -4.72
C ILE A 279 -2.90 10.02 -5.35
N ASP A 280 -2.38 8.93 -4.78
CA ASP A 280 -1.28 8.14 -5.36
C ASP A 280 -1.79 6.84 -5.99
N VAL A 281 -3.04 6.47 -5.75
CA VAL A 281 -3.62 5.16 -6.09
C VAL A 281 -4.95 5.32 -6.80
N TYR A 282 -5.29 4.38 -7.69
CA TYR A 282 -6.47 4.48 -8.57
C TYR A 282 -7.32 3.21 -8.58
N GLU A 283 -8.63 3.31 -8.86
CA GLU A 283 -9.48 2.12 -9.02
C GLU A 283 -8.98 1.21 -10.15
N THR A 284 -8.50 1.83 -11.24
CA THR A 284 -7.81 1.16 -12.35
C THR A 284 -6.42 1.77 -12.50
N GLU A 285 -5.39 0.93 -12.51
CA GLU A 285 -4.00 1.35 -12.60
C GLU A 285 -3.33 0.79 -13.87
N PRO A 286 -2.83 1.65 -14.78
CA PRO A 286 -2.87 3.12 -14.76
C PRO A 286 -4.30 3.67 -14.98
N PRO A 287 -4.59 4.90 -14.51
CA PRO A 287 -5.89 5.51 -14.76
C PRO A 287 -6.15 5.66 -16.28
N PRO A 288 -7.40 5.49 -16.74
CA PRO A 288 -7.75 5.73 -18.14
C PRO A 288 -7.33 7.13 -18.58
N LYS A 289 -6.85 7.27 -19.83
CA LYS A 289 -6.40 8.57 -20.37
C LYS A 289 -7.49 9.64 -20.38
N GLN A 290 -8.75 9.23 -20.42
CA GLN A 290 -9.94 10.09 -20.40
C GLN A 290 -10.53 10.23 -19.00
N SER A 291 -9.85 9.77 -17.95
CA SER A 291 -10.35 9.92 -16.58
C SER A 291 -10.56 11.41 -16.26
N PRO A 292 -11.75 11.80 -15.76
CA PRO A 292 -12.08 13.19 -15.51
C PRO A 292 -11.22 13.80 -14.37
N LEU A 293 -10.69 12.96 -13.47
CA LEU A 293 -9.75 13.38 -12.43
C LEU A 293 -8.47 14.01 -13.02
N LEU A 294 -8.04 13.58 -14.22
CA LEU A 294 -6.85 14.14 -14.88
C LEU A 294 -7.07 15.59 -15.35
N GLY A 295 -8.32 16.05 -15.45
CA GLY A 295 -8.71 17.38 -15.94
C GLY A 295 -8.97 18.42 -14.84
N LEU A 296 -8.83 18.08 -13.56
CA LEU A 296 -9.20 18.95 -12.43
C LEU A 296 -8.15 20.02 -12.06
N GLY A 297 -7.03 20.10 -12.78
CA GLY A 297 -6.01 21.14 -12.59
C GLY A 297 -5.44 21.14 -11.17
N ASP A 298 -5.42 22.31 -10.52
CA ASP A 298 -4.84 22.50 -9.18
C ASP A 298 -5.72 21.96 -8.04
N LYS A 299 -6.98 21.57 -8.32
CA LYS A 299 -7.85 20.93 -7.32
C LYS A 299 -7.38 19.52 -6.94
N ILE A 300 -6.49 18.90 -7.73
CA ILE A 300 -6.01 17.56 -7.46
C ILE A 300 -4.51 17.38 -7.71
N MET A 301 -3.82 16.75 -6.76
CA MET A 301 -2.47 16.21 -6.94
C MET A 301 -2.55 14.72 -7.26
N LEU A 302 -1.85 14.29 -8.31
CA LEU A 302 -1.84 12.93 -8.81
C LEU A 302 -0.42 12.37 -8.77
N ALA A 303 -0.25 11.17 -8.24
CA ALA A 303 1.01 10.43 -8.28
C ALA A 303 0.81 9.00 -8.79
N PRO A 304 1.85 8.36 -9.38
CA PRO A 304 1.72 7.08 -10.07
C PRO A 304 2.04 5.86 -9.18
N HIS A 305 1.27 5.66 -8.10
CA HIS A 305 1.43 4.58 -7.12
C HIS A 305 2.88 4.39 -6.68
N SER A 306 3.44 5.48 -6.16
CA SER A 306 4.85 5.66 -5.92
C SER A 306 5.18 6.28 -4.58
N ALA A 307 4.19 6.50 -3.70
CA ALA A 307 4.40 7.08 -2.37
C ALA A 307 5.43 6.30 -1.53
N GLY A 308 5.51 4.98 -1.71
CA GLY A 308 6.50 4.13 -1.05
C GLY A 308 7.86 4.02 -1.77
N ARG A 309 8.05 4.68 -2.92
CA ARG A 309 9.28 4.57 -3.73
C ARG A 309 10.28 5.65 -3.34
N THR A 310 11.27 5.30 -2.53
CA THR A 310 12.34 6.21 -2.09
C THR A 310 13.71 5.78 -2.58
N THR A 311 14.65 6.73 -2.66
CA THR A 311 16.06 6.47 -2.94
C THR A 311 16.85 6.45 -1.63
N SER A 312 17.50 5.33 -1.32
CA SER A 312 18.47 5.25 -0.23
C SER A 312 19.88 5.22 -0.83
N GLY A 313 20.65 6.31 -0.72
CA GLY A 313 22.09 6.31 -1.03
C GLY A 313 22.46 6.20 -2.52
N GLY A 314 21.94 7.09 -3.38
CA GLY A 314 22.38 7.21 -4.78
C GLY A 314 21.86 6.14 -5.76
N GLY A 315 21.09 5.17 -5.27
CA GLY A 315 20.37 4.19 -6.09
C GLY A 315 19.07 4.72 -6.69
N ARG A 316 18.43 3.91 -7.56
CA ARG A 316 17.08 4.19 -8.12
C ARG A 316 16.00 4.01 -7.04
N ALA A 317 14.90 4.75 -7.18
CA ALA A 317 13.79 4.67 -6.24
C ALA A 317 13.09 3.30 -6.37
N THR A 318 12.88 2.62 -5.24
CA THR A 318 12.19 1.32 -5.19
C THR A 318 11.25 1.30 -4.00
N MET A 319 10.19 0.48 -4.08
CA MET A 319 9.20 0.38 -3.02
C MET A 319 9.71 -0.60 -1.95
N GLY A 320 10.27 -0.10 -0.85
CA GLY A 320 10.85 -0.96 0.20
C GLY A 320 12.27 -1.49 -0.06
N GLY A 321 12.95 -1.02 -1.10
CA GLY A 321 14.39 -1.27 -1.28
C GLY A 321 14.78 -2.69 -1.68
N ALA A 322 16.00 -3.08 -1.33
CA ALA A 322 16.46 -4.47 -1.28
C ALA A 322 16.00 -5.19 0.00
N GLU A 323 15.55 -4.43 1.00
CA GLU A 323 15.14 -4.94 2.31
C GLU A 323 13.94 -5.89 2.22
N ASN A 324 12.91 -5.53 1.44
CA ASN A 324 11.75 -6.40 1.23
C ASN A 324 12.12 -7.70 0.49
N ILE A 325 12.97 -7.62 -0.53
CA ILE A 325 13.45 -8.78 -1.29
C ILE A 325 14.21 -9.72 -0.37
N SER A 326 15.18 -9.21 0.40
CA SER A 326 15.95 -10.02 1.35
C SER A 326 15.05 -10.64 2.43
N MET A 327 14.12 -9.86 2.99
CA MET A 327 13.16 -10.35 3.98
C MET A 327 12.30 -11.50 3.43
N GLN A 328 11.72 -11.34 2.24
CA GLN A 328 10.87 -12.38 1.65
C GLN A 328 11.66 -13.60 1.21
N THR A 329 12.91 -13.43 0.79
CA THR A 329 13.79 -14.55 0.46
C THR A 329 14.04 -15.41 1.71
N GLU A 330 14.35 -14.78 2.85
CA GLU A 330 14.52 -15.50 4.12
C GLU A 330 13.22 -16.16 4.62
N ILE A 331 12.08 -15.49 4.48
CA ILE A 331 10.76 -16.03 4.82
C ILE A 331 10.45 -17.26 3.94
N LEU A 332 10.70 -17.18 2.64
CA LEU A 332 10.53 -18.29 1.71
C LEU A 332 11.38 -19.48 2.10
N LEU A 333 12.69 -19.27 2.33
CA LEU A 333 13.60 -20.36 2.73
C LEU A 333 13.20 -20.98 4.08
N THR A 334 12.67 -20.18 5.01
CA THR A 334 12.12 -20.68 6.29
C THR A 334 10.94 -21.62 6.07
N ALA A 335 9.99 -21.24 5.21
CA ALA A 335 8.87 -22.11 4.87
C ALA A 335 9.30 -23.40 4.15
N LEU A 336 10.32 -23.32 3.27
CA LEU A 336 10.90 -24.51 2.62
C LEU A 336 11.59 -25.46 3.59
N ARG A 337 12.13 -24.96 4.71
CA ARG A 337 12.61 -25.79 5.83
C ARG A 337 11.50 -26.48 6.62
N GLY A 338 10.23 -26.16 6.36
CA GLY A 338 9.09 -26.66 7.12
C GLY A 338 8.92 -25.94 8.46
N GLU A 339 9.46 -24.72 8.57
CA GLU A 339 9.34 -23.85 9.74
C GLU A 339 8.31 -22.75 9.45
N VAL A 340 7.52 -22.34 10.44
CA VAL A 340 6.54 -21.25 10.26
C VAL A 340 7.27 -19.92 10.15
N PRO A 341 7.18 -19.21 9.01
CA PRO A 341 7.84 -17.93 8.83
C PRO A 341 7.11 -16.81 9.57
N LYS A 342 7.78 -15.66 9.71
CA LYS A 342 7.15 -14.42 10.17
C LYS A 342 6.30 -13.81 9.04
N CYS A 343 5.53 -12.77 9.38
CA CYS A 343 4.76 -11.94 8.42
C CYS A 343 3.69 -12.71 7.63
N VAL A 344 3.16 -13.81 8.18
CA VAL A 344 1.98 -14.50 7.62
C VAL A 344 0.75 -13.62 7.77
N VAL A 345 0.08 -13.31 6.66
CA VAL A 345 -1.12 -12.44 6.64
C VAL A 345 -2.43 -13.23 6.77
N ASN A 346 -2.38 -14.55 6.59
CA ASN A 346 -3.51 -15.47 6.79
C ASN A 346 -3.18 -16.52 7.87
N PRO A 347 -3.07 -16.14 9.16
CA PRO A 347 -2.66 -17.05 10.23
C PRO A 347 -3.58 -18.27 10.39
N ASP A 348 -4.84 -18.18 9.98
CA ASP A 348 -5.80 -19.28 10.00
C ASP A 348 -5.43 -20.44 9.05
N ALA A 349 -4.51 -20.22 8.10
CA ALA A 349 -3.94 -21.28 7.27
C ALA A 349 -2.96 -22.19 8.02
N LEU A 350 -2.39 -21.72 9.14
CA LEU A 350 -1.31 -22.42 9.84
C LEU A 350 -1.65 -23.86 10.29
N PRO A 351 -2.85 -24.18 10.81
CA PRO A 351 -3.18 -25.56 11.16
C PRO A 351 -3.12 -26.52 9.96
N ALA A 352 -3.67 -26.13 8.82
CA ALA A 352 -3.64 -26.92 7.59
C ALA A 352 -2.22 -26.99 7.00
N TRP A 353 -1.51 -25.86 6.98
CA TRP A 353 -0.13 -25.76 6.54
C TRP A 353 0.80 -26.67 7.35
N ARG A 354 0.70 -26.66 8.69
CA ARG A 354 1.53 -27.49 9.58
C ARG A 354 1.33 -28.98 9.31
N LYS A 355 0.07 -29.41 9.16
CA LYS A 355 -0.25 -30.79 8.79
C LYS A 355 0.40 -31.21 7.47
N ARG A 356 0.50 -30.30 6.51
CA ARG A 356 1.09 -30.55 5.18
C ARG A 356 2.62 -30.49 5.22
N PHE A 357 3.23 -29.55 5.91
CA PHE A 357 4.62 -29.16 5.67
C PHE A 357 5.52 -29.01 6.91
N GLU A 358 4.98 -28.95 8.12
CA GLU A 358 5.79 -28.72 9.31
C GLU A 358 6.82 -29.85 9.52
N GLY A 359 8.08 -29.46 9.75
CA GLY A 359 9.22 -30.38 9.91
C GLY A 359 9.66 -31.08 8.62
N LYS A 360 8.99 -30.85 7.47
CA LYS A 360 9.38 -31.42 6.17
C LYS A 360 10.35 -30.49 5.44
N ASN A 361 11.62 -30.59 5.80
CA ASN A 361 12.67 -29.78 5.17
C ASN A 361 12.94 -30.20 3.71
N LEU A 362 12.84 -29.25 2.77
CA LEU A 362 13.21 -29.43 1.37
C LEU A 362 14.63 -28.97 1.02
N LEU A 363 15.26 -28.13 1.85
CA LEU A 363 16.63 -27.64 1.67
C LEU A 363 17.66 -28.62 2.22
#